data_AF-A0A7C4G6C5-F1
#
_entry.id   AF-A0A7C4G6C5-F1
#
_cell.length_a   1.000
_cell.length_b   1.000
_cell.length_c   1.000
_cell.angle_alpha   90.00
_cell.angle_beta   90.00
_cell.angle_gamma   90.00
#
_symmetry.space_group_name_H-M   'P 1'
#
loop_
_entity.id
_entity.type
_entity.pdbx_description
1 polymer ?
#
loop_
_entity_poly.entity_id
_entity_poly.type
_entity_poly.pdbx_seq_one_letter_code
_entity_poly.pdbx_strand_id
1 'polypeptide(L)'
;MNWKQLQGRWKEISGSARAHWSRLTDDDWQAIKGRKEQLAARIQQRYGIAREAAERQIAEWSSTLLDIVEPARAGLHVERSAKQRRSMAAAVEPSSSKNAIK
;
A
#
# COMPACT_ATOMS: atom_id res chain seq x y z
N MET A 1 7.45 -11.51 3.83
CA MET A 1 8.27 -10.82 4.87
C MET A 1 7.84 -11.26 6.27
N ASN A 2 8.72 -11.11 7.27
CA ASN A 2 8.73 -11.81 8.57
C ASN A 2 7.57 -11.47 9.53
N TRP A 3 6.41 -12.06 9.28
CA TRP A 3 5.23 -12.01 10.17
C TRP A 3 5.54 -12.40 11.63
N LYS A 4 6.52 -13.29 11.84
CA LYS A 4 6.97 -13.70 13.19
C LYS A 4 7.42 -12.51 14.06
N GLN A 5 8.02 -11.47 13.48
CA GLN A 5 8.43 -10.28 14.23
C GLN A 5 7.22 -9.41 14.59
N LEU A 6 6.28 -9.24 13.66
CA LEU A 6 5.01 -8.56 13.92
C LEU A 6 4.21 -9.26 15.03
N GLN A 7 4.20 -10.59 15.03
CA GLN A 7 3.51 -11.37 16.05
C GLN A 7 4.10 -11.12 17.45
N GLY A 8 5.43 -11.00 17.55
CA GLY A 8 6.11 -10.67 18.81
C GLY A 8 5.80 -9.25 19.32
N ARG A 9 5.59 -8.29 18.41
CA ARG A 9 5.24 -6.89 18.74
C ARG A 9 3.75 -6.57 18.54
N TRP A 10 2.89 -7.59 18.42
CA TRP A 10 1.49 -7.43 18.02
C TRP A 10 0.73 -6.44 18.91
N LYS A 11 1.00 -6.49 20.22
CA LYS A 11 0.35 -5.63 21.23
C LYS A 11 0.65 -4.14 21.03
N GLU A 12 1.81 -3.80 20.48
CA GLU A 12 2.22 -2.42 20.22
C GLU A 12 1.69 -1.93 18.87
N ILE A 13 1.77 -2.78 17.83
CA ILE A 13 1.34 -2.43 16.47
C ILE A 13 -0.18 -2.54 16.26
N SER A 14 -0.91 -3.26 17.11
CA SER A 14 -2.38 -3.42 16.99
C SER A 14 -3.11 -2.09 17.11
N GLY A 15 -2.55 -1.11 17.84
CA GLY A 15 -3.09 0.26 17.89
C GLY A 15 -3.04 0.96 16.53
N SER A 16 -1.90 0.87 15.83
CA SER A 16 -1.76 1.39 14.47
C SER A 16 -2.62 0.61 13.47
N ALA A 17 -2.70 -0.72 13.62
CA ALA A 17 -3.59 -1.57 12.83
C ALA A 17 -5.05 -1.13 12.97
N ARG A 18 -5.51 -0.84 14.19
CA ARG A 18 -6.87 -0.38 14.47
C ARG A 18 -7.19 0.96 13.82
N ALA A 19 -6.20 1.85 13.70
CA ALA A 19 -6.35 3.10 12.96
C ALA A 19 -6.47 2.84 11.45
N HIS A 20 -5.68 1.93 10.89
CA HIS A 20 -5.72 1.58 9.47
C HIS A 20 -7.03 0.87 9.07
N TRP A 21 -7.53 -0.01 9.93
CA TRP A 21 -8.77 -0.75 9.71
C TRP A 21 -9.85 -0.39 10.73
N SER A 22 -10.48 0.77 10.56
CA SER A 22 -11.50 1.28 11.48
C SER A 22 -12.80 0.44 11.51
N ARG A 23 -13.02 -0.49 10.56
CA ARG A 23 -14.19 -1.40 10.56
C ARG A 23 -13.98 -2.67 11.38
N LEU A 24 -12.74 -2.97 11.79
CA LEU A 24 -12.42 -4.09 12.68
C LEU A 24 -12.66 -3.68 14.14
N THR A 25 -13.46 -4.47 14.86
CA THR A 25 -13.77 -4.23 16.28
C THR A 25 -12.69 -4.78 17.20
N ASP A 26 -12.65 -4.31 18.45
CA ASP A 26 -11.70 -4.79 19.47
C ASP A 26 -11.73 -6.33 19.61
N ASP A 27 -12.92 -6.92 19.53
CA ASP A 27 -13.12 -8.37 19.54
C ASP A 27 -12.39 -9.08 18.39
N ASP A 28 -12.46 -8.52 17.16
CA ASP A 28 -11.73 -9.04 16.02
C ASP A 28 -10.21 -8.96 16.27
N TRP A 29 -9.74 -7.86 16.85
CA TRP A 29 -8.32 -7.67 17.20
C TRP A 29 -7.81 -8.70 18.22
N GLN A 30 -8.63 -9.01 19.23
CA GLN A 30 -8.36 -10.05 20.22
C GLN A 30 -8.34 -11.44 19.60
N ALA A 31 -9.23 -11.72 18.65
CA ALA A 31 -9.28 -13.01 17.95
C ALA A 31 -8.07 -13.22 17.02
N ILE A 32 -7.56 -12.16 16.40
CA ILE A 32 -6.43 -12.25 15.46
C ILE A 32 -5.14 -12.71 16.16
N LYS A 33 -4.88 -12.28 17.40
CA LYS A 33 -3.66 -12.63 18.19
C LYS A 33 -2.35 -12.55 17.40
N GLY A 34 -2.25 -11.60 16.47
CA GLY A 34 -1.10 -11.46 15.59
C GLY A 34 -0.90 -12.62 14.61
N ARG A 35 -1.97 -13.22 14.09
CA ARG A 35 -1.93 -14.19 12.98
C ARG A 35 -2.40 -13.57 11.67
N LYS A 36 -1.57 -13.67 10.62
CA LYS A 36 -1.84 -13.07 9.30
C LYS A 36 -3.14 -13.60 8.71
N GLU A 37 -3.33 -14.91 8.81
CA GLU A 37 -4.48 -15.62 8.26
C GLU A 37 -5.79 -15.18 8.94
N GLN A 38 -5.75 -14.97 10.26
CA GLN A 38 -6.90 -14.46 11.01
C GLN A 38 -7.22 -13.03 10.61
N LEU A 39 -6.19 -12.17 10.47
CA LEU A 39 -6.39 -10.80 9.99
C LEU A 39 -7.01 -10.78 8.59
N ALA A 40 -6.53 -11.62 7.67
CA ALA A 40 -7.08 -11.74 6.32
C ALA A 40 -8.54 -12.20 6.31
N ALA A 41 -8.86 -13.21 7.13
CA ALA A 41 -10.23 -13.69 7.26
C ALA A 41 -11.17 -12.61 7.82
N ARG A 42 -10.75 -11.87 8.85
CA ARG A 42 -11.55 -10.78 9.42
C ARG A 42 -11.76 -9.63 8.44
N ILE A 43 -10.71 -9.23 7.71
CA ILE A 43 -10.83 -8.19 6.67
C ILE A 43 -11.78 -8.67 5.56
N GLN A 44 -11.64 -9.91 5.09
CA GLN A 44 -12.55 -10.48 4.10
C GLN A 44 -14.01 -10.45 4.58
N GLN A 45 -14.28 -10.86 5.82
CA GLN A 45 -15.63 -10.90 6.38
C GLN A 45 -16.20 -9.48 6.62
N ARG A 46 -15.40 -8.54 7.13
CA ARG A 46 -15.86 -7.20 7.52
C ARG A 46 -15.95 -6.23 6.36
N TYR A 47 -15.00 -6.32 5.42
CA TYR A 47 -14.94 -5.45 4.25
C TYR A 47 -15.60 -6.07 3.02
N GLY A 48 -15.87 -7.38 3.02
CA GLY A 48 -16.48 -8.06 1.86
C GLY A 48 -15.56 -8.15 0.65
N ILE A 49 -14.23 -8.13 0.86
CA ILE A 49 -13.24 -8.12 -0.22
C ILE A 49 -12.67 -9.51 -0.48
N ALA A 50 -12.11 -9.70 -1.68
CA ALA A 50 -11.41 -10.94 -2.02
C ALA A 50 -10.21 -11.17 -1.07
N ARG A 51 -9.92 -12.45 -0.78
CA ARG A 51 -8.78 -12.84 0.06
C ARG A 51 -7.47 -12.24 -0.44
N GLU A 52 -7.25 -12.22 -1.75
CA GLU A 52 -6.05 -11.63 -2.34
C GLU A 52 -5.92 -10.12 -2.03
N ALA A 53 -7.04 -9.38 -2.09
CA ALA A 53 -7.07 -7.96 -1.74
C ALA A 53 -6.81 -7.73 -0.24
N ALA A 54 -7.36 -8.59 0.63
CA ALA A 54 -7.06 -8.57 2.06
C ALA A 54 -5.58 -8.85 2.33
N GLU A 55 -5.00 -9.84 1.67
CA GLU A 55 -3.58 -10.18 1.84
C GLU A 55 -2.65 -9.07 1.32
N ARG A 56 -3.02 -8.37 0.24
CA ARG A 56 -2.29 -7.19 -0.24
C ARG A 56 -2.31 -6.06 0.77
N GLN A 57 -3.48 -5.73 1.36
CA GLN A 57 -3.57 -4.69 2.39
C GLN A 57 -2.71 -5.02 3.61
N ILE A 58 -2.72 -6.28 4.06
CA ILE A 58 -1.90 -6.73 5.19
C ILE A 58 -0.42 -6.62 4.85
N ALA A 59 -0.02 -7.03 3.64
CA ALA A 59 1.36 -6.93 3.18
C ALA A 59 1.82 -5.47 3.14
N GLU A 60 1.02 -4.58 2.54
CA GLU A 60 1.30 -3.14 2.46
C GLU A 60 1.43 -2.53 3.86
N TRP A 61 0.45 -2.76 4.75
CA TRP A 61 0.49 -2.28 6.13
C TRP A 61 1.71 -2.79 6.90
N SER A 62 2.02 -4.09 6.80
CA SER A 62 3.19 -4.67 7.46
C SER A 62 4.51 -4.12 6.92
N SER A 63 4.55 -3.78 5.63
CA SER A 63 5.71 -3.16 5.00
C SER A 63 5.89 -1.73 5.49
N THR A 64 4.81 -0.92 5.48
CA THR A 64 4.83 0.47 5.98
C THR A 64 5.23 0.54 7.45
N LEU A 65 4.78 -0.38 8.30
CA LEU A 65 5.19 -0.39 9.70
C LEU A 65 6.66 -0.75 9.92
N LEU A 66 7.19 -1.70 9.15
CA LEU A 66 8.62 -2.06 9.24
C LEU A 66 9.51 -0.93 8.70
N ASP A 67 9.01 -0.15 7.74
CA ASP A 67 9.66 1.04 7.19
C ASP A 67 9.89 2.12 8.25
N ILE A 68 8.89 2.34 9.10
CA ILE A 68 8.93 3.36 10.16
C ILE A 68 9.89 2.96 11.28
N VAL A 69 10.03 1.66 11.56
CA VAL A 69 10.86 1.15 12.66
C VAL A 69 12.34 0.97 12.25
N GLU A 70 12.63 0.80 10.96
CA GLU A 70 13.99 0.68 10.41
C GLU A 70 14.15 1.56 9.15
N PRO A 71 14.38 2.88 9.30
CA PRO A 71 14.47 3.81 8.17
C PRO A 71 15.70 3.59 7.26
N ALA A 72 16.52 2.56 7.52
CA ALA A 72 17.82 2.39 6.86
C ALA A 72 17.80 1.54 5.57
N ARG A 73 16.68 0.93 5.16
CA ARG A 73 16.69 -0.03 4.01
C ARG A 73 15.62 0.11 2.93
N ALA A 74 14.67 1.02 3.05
CA ALA A 74 13.56 1.12 2.10
C ALA A 74 13.70 2.23 1.04
N GLY A 75 14.91 2.38 0.50
CA GLY A 75 15.14 3.16 -0.73
C GLY A 75 14.67 2.49 -2.01
N LEU A 76 13.81 1.46 -1.95
CA LEU A 76 13.40 0.69 -3.12
C LEU A 76 11.90 0.39 -3.10
N HIS A 77 11.21 0.92 -4.10
CA HIS A 77 9.89 0.47 -4.59
C HIS A 77 8.63 1.23 -4.15
N VAL A 78 8.57 2.52 -4.47
CA VAL A 78 7.30 3.13 -4.96
C VAL A 78 7.58 4.20 -6.03
N GLU A 79 8.32 3.84 -7.09
CA GLU A 79 8.22 4.59 -8.35
C GLU A 79 6.92 4.15 -9.05
N ARG A 80 5.77 4.62 -8.53
CA ARG A 80 4.50 4.57 -9.25
C ARG A 80 4.64 5.49 -10.48
N SER A 81 5.04 4.90 -11.60
CA SER A 81 4.64 5.28 -12.95
C SER A 81 4.43 6.78 -13.22
N ALA A 82 5.52 7.57 -13.22
CA ALA A 82 5.55 8.87 -13.89
C ALA A 82 6.26 8.80 -15.26
N LYS A 83 6.51 7.60 -15.80
CA LYS A 83 7.24 7.38 -17.06
C LYS A 83 6.37 7.04 -18.29
N GLN A 84 5.03 6.97 -18.16
CA GLN A 84 4.13 6.64 -19.29
C GLN A 84 3.35 7.84 -19.86
N ARG A 85 3.61 9.08 -19.44
CA ARG A 85 2.95 10.29 -20.00
C ARG A 85 3.86 11.19 -20.84
N ARG A 86 5.04 10.72 -21.26
CA ARG A 86 5.96 11.50 -22.12
C ARG A 86 6.14 10.96 -23.55
N SER A 87 5.22 10.12 -24.01
CA SER A 87 5.32 9.49 -25.34
C SER A 87 4.18 9.83 -26.32
N MET A 88 3.30 10.79 -26.02
CA MET A 88 2.21 11.21 -26.93
C MET A 88 2.04 12.72 -27.14
N ALA A 89 3.01 13.55 -26.75
CA ALA A 89 3.03 14.98 -27.08
C ALA A 89 4.13 15.35 -28.10
N ALA A 90 4.43 14.40 -28.99
CA ALA A 90 5.31 14.59 -30.15
C ALA A 90 4.50 14.62 -31.46
N ALA A 91 3.32 15.27 -31.45
CA ALA A 91 2.49 15.43 -32.63
C ALA A 91 1.73 16.76 -32.59
N VAL A 92 2.46 17.87 -32.59
CA VAL A 92 2.02 19.06 -33.34
C VAL A 92 3.28 19.71 -33.91
N GLU A 93 3.54 19.36 -35.17
CA GLU A 93 4.53 19.98 -36.02
C GLU A 93 4.32 21.51 -36.05
N PRO A 94 5.33 22.37 -35.80
CA PRO A 94 5.30 23.71 -36.36
C PRO A 94 5.61 23.58 -37.85
N SER A 95 4.56 23.38 -38.65
CA SER A 95 4.64 23.53 -40.10
C SER A 95 5.19 24.91 -40.42
N SER A 96 6.42 24.92 -40.90
CA SER A 96 7.06 26.09 -41.47
C SER A 96 6.25 26.52 -42.69
N SER A 97 5.63 27.69 -42.64
CA SER A 97 5.22 28.42 -43.85
C SER A 97 5.27 29.92 -43.63
N LYS A 98 6.22 30.49 -44.37
CA LYS A 98 6.38 31.88 -44.80
C LYS A 98 5.06 32.68 -44.79
N ASN A 99 5.08 33.84 -44.15
CA ASN A 99 4.35 34.98 -44.69
C ASN A 99 5.22 36.23 -44.60
N ALA A 100 5.44 36.83 -45.77
CA ALA A 100 6.17 38.04 -46.00
C ALA A 100 5.32 39.24 -45.58
N ILE A 101 5.84 40.09 -44.69
CA ILE A 101 5.41 41.50 -44.56
C ILE A 101 6.61 42.32 -44.08
N LYS A 102 7.48 42.75 -45.01
CA LYS A 102 7.77 44.16 -45.32
C LYS A 102 8.84 44.27 -46.42
#